data_AF-D1QV54-F1
#
_entry.id   AF-D1QV54-F1
#
_cell.length_a   1.000
_cell.length_b   1.000
_cell.length_c   1.000
_cell.angle_alpha   90.00
_cell.angle_beta   90.00
_cell.angle_gamma   90.00
#
_symmetry.space_group_name_H-M   'P 1'
#
loop_
_entity.id
_entity.type
_entity.pdbx_description
1 polymer ?
#
loop_
_entity_poly.entity_id
_entity_poly.type
_entity_poly.pdbx_seq_one_letter_code
_entity_poly.pdbx_strand_id
1 'polypeptide(L)'
;MKDEYIVNRAICQCKFGSTLGFLKVTDNQAVCMNGKLAATDKTLGNVFEGAGFTMCKKSWPPKPCVPAIVSWAGAYDGVSINGSSSPLLGTSKGTCVMGCTDCITFQTSGQIPIPSERQVMKSAMALRNDINPLAVDEPSIVTYHIYWDGRIEKHIPKAIQKGYEDKYKYVYHKKVEEKNDNDGKNEGQTAENEETKIDVCILSIRKVRKRGNGKTEQAIPKDLKVAYTYPKGGNAQEAYIDKDERIYVKGTHYGIKSYPASTGMVELARMPDGLSIKNGGITIQFTFSSTQRRYCNPDTMAGFIGALAEFGKPMKCTGMCFADATSYPSLSHPNGDSADTEYCSSFKDEQKKVNAFIHFHFTKIFRGKESWFPKLAGTKFASGHETHLHAGDFDISKVTVKKL
;
A
#
# COMPACT_ATOMS: atom_id res chain seq x y z
N MET A 1 7.22 0.40 41.00
CA MET A 1 5.84 0.69 41.44
C MET A 1 5.67 0.87 42.95
N LYS A 2 6.36 0.16 43.86
CA LYS A 2 6.11 0.31 45.31
C LYS A 2 6.22 1.76 45.81
N ASP A 3 7.10 2.56 45.20
CA ASP A 3 7.37 3.94 45.62
C ASP A 3 6.89 5.00 44.60
N GLU A 4 6.06 4.62 43.63
CA GLU A 4 5.54 5.57 42.64
C GLU A 4 4.24 6.20 43.13
N TYR A 5 4.15 7.53 43.02
CA TYR A 5 2.91 8.24 43.24
C TYR A 5 1.84 7.89 42.19
N ILE A 6 0.60 7.77 42.63
CA ILE A 6 -0.53 7.51 41.75
C ILE A 6 -1.01 8.82 41.13
N VAL A 7 -1.22 8.80 39.82
CA VAL A 7 -1.76 9.93 39.07
C VAL A 7 -2.99 9.53 38.27
N ASN A 8 -3.65 10.52 37.68
CA ASN A 8 -4.83 10.35 36.84
C ASN A 8 -4.60 9.30 35.73
N ARG A 9 -5.63 8.49 35.47
CA ARG A 9 -5.63 7.32 34.57
C ARG A 9 -4.76 6.14 35.02
N ALA A 10 -4.35 6.09 36.29
CA ALA A 10 -3.82 4.86 36.88
C ALA A 10 -4.79 3.69 36.66
N ILE A 11 -4.25 2.53 36.29
CA ILE A 11 -5.05 1.32 36.10
C ILE A 11 -5.25 0.66 37.46
N CYS A 12 -6.49 0.34 37.80
CA CYS A 12 -6.85 -0.33 39.03
C CYS A 12 -7.54 -1.66 38.75
N GLN A 13 -7.45 -2.57 39.70
CA GLN A 13 -8.20 -3.83 39.71
C GLN A 13 -9.03 -3.90 40.99
N CYS A 14 -10.32 -4.25 40.84
CA CYS A 14 -11.18 -4.61 41.96
C CYS A 14 -11.29 -6.13 42.06
N LYS A 15 -11.20 -6.69 43.29
CA LYS A 15 -11.37 -8.14 43.54
C LYS A 15 -12.70 -8.70 43.03
N PHE A 16 -13.73 -7.86 42.95
CA PHE A 16 -15.08 -8.26 42.50
C PHE A 16 -15.43 -7.73 41.10
N GLY A 17 -14.56 -6.94 40.48
CA GLY A 17 -14.75 -6.37 39.15
C GLY A 17 -14.58 -7.41 38.05
N SER A 18 -15.20 -7.19 36.89
CA SER A 18 -15.00 -8.04 35.70
C SER A 18 -13.89 -7.55 34.77
N THR A 19 -13.49 -6.29 34.87
CA THR A 19 -12.40 -5.68 34.09
C THR A 19 -11.61 -4.69 34.94
N LEU A 20 -10.57 -4.10 34.36
CA LEU A 20 -9.76 -3.03 34.96
C LEU A 20 -10.50 -1.69 34.90
N GLY A 21 -10.31 -0.86 35.91
CA GLY A 21 -10.85 0.50 35.97
C GLY A 21 -9.74 1.54 35.79
N PHE A 22 -10.06 2.68 35.20
CA PHE A 22 -9.14 3.81 35.08
C PHE A 22 -9.49 4.87 36.12
N LEU A 23 -8.56 5.17 37.03
CA LEU A 23 -8.76 6.15 38.08
C LEU A 23 -8.93 7.55 37.47
N LYS A 24 -9.93 8.28 37.93
CA LYS A 24 -10.16 9.69 37.62
C LYS A 24 -9.94 10.52 38.89
N VAL A 25 -8.91 11.36 38.88
CA VAL A 25 -8.63 12.29 39.98
C VAL A 25 -9.62 13.46 39.92
N THR A 26 -10.32 13.72 41.02
CA THR A 26 -11.39 14.74 41.10
C THR A 26 -11.27 15.68 42.29
N ASP A 27 -10.40 15.37 43.24
CA ASP A 27 -10.24 16.08 44.53
C ASP A 27 -9.31 17.31 44.44
N ASN A 28 -8.54 17.45 43.36
CA ASN A 28 -7.69 18.60 43.12
C ASN A 28 -7.52 18.89 41.62
N GLN A 29 -7.13 20.12 41.28
CA GLN A 29 -6.96 20.58 39.89
C GLN A 29 -5.56 21.14 39.57
N ALA A 30 -4.67 21.24 40.57
CA ALA A 30 -3.40 21.97 40.43
C ALA A 30 -2.17 21.08 40.58
N VAL A 31 -2.23 20.02 41.40
CA VAL A 31 -1.03 19.26 41.75
C VAL A 31 -0.83 18.14 40.76
N CYS A 32 0.21 18.27 39.94
CA CYS A 32 0.58 17.27 38.95
C CYS A 32 1.89 16.58 39.33
N MET A 33 1.98 15.29 39.04
CA MET A 33 3.23 14.52 39.06
C MET A 33 3.41 13.90 37.67
N ASN A 34 4.60 14.09 37.09
CA ASN A 34 4.88 13.74 35.69
C ASN A 34 3.80 14.23 34.70
N GLY A 35 3.32 15.47 34.90
CA GLY A 35 2.33 16.12 34.01
C GLY A 35 0.88 15.65 34.17
N LYS A 36 0.55 14.80 35.15
CA LYS A 36 -0.83 14.33 35.41
C LYS A 36 -1.23 14.60 36.86
N LEU A 37 -2.52 14.88 37.08
CA LEU A 37 -3.06 15.17 38.42
C LEU A 37 -2.75 14.03 39.40
N ALA A 38 -2.22 14.37 40.57
CA ALA A 38 -1.89 13.42 41.62
C ALA A 38 -3.14 12.97 42.38
N ALA A 39 -3.30 11.67 42.57
CA ALA A 39 -4.37 11.10 43.39
C ALA A 39 -4.02 11.17 44.88
N THR A 40 -5.03 11.36 45.71
CA THR A 40 -4.87 11.53 47.16
C THR A 40 -5.81 10.61 47.94
N ASP A 41 -5.63 10.56 49.26
CA ASP A 41 -6.58 9.92 50.18
C ASP A 41 -8.00 10.54 50.11
N LYS A 42 -8.16 11.71 49.47
CA LYS A 42 -9.44 12.37 49.21
C LYS A 42 -10.02 12.10 47.81
N THR A 43 -9.35 11.32 46.96
CA THR A 43 -9.91 10.84 45.69
C THR A 43 -11.00 9.78 45.96
N LEU A 44 -12.15 10.22 46.48
CA LEU A 44 -13.26 9.38 46.98
C LEU A 44 -14.53 9.53 46.13
N GLY A 45 -15.49 8.62 46.31
CA GLY A 45 -16.73 8.57 45.53
C GLY A 45 -16.56 7.89 44.18
N ASN A 46 -17.20 8.43 43.14
CA ASN A 46 -17.20 7.87 41.79
C ASN A 46 -15.96 8.29 40.98
N VAL A 47 -14.80 7.78 41.39
CA VAL A 47 -13.48 8.18 40.88
C VAL A 47 -12.92 7.23 39.82
N PHE A 48 -13.79 6.61 39.04
CA PHE A 48 -13.38 5.78 37.91
C PHE A 48 -14.08 6.24 36.63
N GLU A 49 -13.35 6.20 35.53
CA GLU A 49 -13.90 6.53 34.22
C GLU A 49 -14.98 5.53 33.78
N GLY A 50 -15.99 6.01 33.05
CA GLY A 50 -17.03 5.18 32.46
C GLY A 50 -17.79 4.32 33.47
N ALA A 51 -17.98 3.04 33.13
CA ALA A 51 -18.71 2.06 33.96
C ALA A 51 -17.84 1.43 35.07
N GLY A 52 -16.74 2.09 35.49
CA GLY A 52 -15.84 1.57 36.52
C GLY A 52 -15.22 0.24 36.15
N PHE A 53 -15.49 -0.80 36.95
CA PHE A 53 -15.02 -2.17 36.71
C PHE A 53 -16.03 -3.04 35.94
N THR A 54 -16.96 -2.40 35.21
CA THR A 54 -18.05 -2.98 34.38
C THR A 54 -19.09 -3.77 35.16
N MET A 55 -18.78 -4.95 35.70
CA MET A 55 -19.70 -5.76 36.52
C MET A 55 -19.11 -6.03 37.90
N CYS A 56 -19.93 -5.89 38.95
CA CYS A 56 -19.60 -6.22 40.33
C CYS A 56 -20.17 -7.58 40.71
N LYS A 57 -19.29 -8.55 40.99
CA LYS A 57 -19.64 -9.94 41.37
C LYS A 57 -19.90 -10.13 42.87
N LYS A 58 -19.90 -9.05 43.67
CA LYS A 58 -20.15 -9.13 45.11
C LYS A 58 -21.62 -9.40 45.45
N SER A 59 -22.54 -9.03 44.54
CA SER A 59 -23.95 -9.41 44.62
C SER A 59 -24.28 -10.51 43.62
N TRP A 60 -25.30 -11.32 43.94
CA TRP A 60 -25.90 -12.26 43.00
C TRP A 60 -27.36 -11.84 42.71
N PRO A 61 -27.77 -11.66 41.43
CA PRO A 61 -26.92 -11.68 40.24
C PRO A 61 -25.90 -10.52 40.22
N PRO A 62 -24.79 -10.63 39.45
CA PRO A 62 -23.83 -9.54 39.30
C PRO A 62 -24.52 -8.29 38.74
N LYS A 63 -24.26 -7.15 39.35
CA LYS A 63 -24.84 -5.86 38.93
C LYS A 63 -23.80 -4.99 38.23
N PRO A 64 -24.19 -4.06 37.35
CA PRO A 64 -23.28 -3.05 36.82
C PRO A 64 -22.52 -2.34 37.94
N CYS A 65 -21.22 -2.11 37.73
CA CYS A 65 -20.37 -1.49 38.73
C CYS A 65 -20.70 0.01 38.86
N VAL A 66 -21.03 0.44 40.08
CA VAL A 66 -21.09 1.85 40.47
C VAL A 66 -20.01 2.04 41.54
N PRO A 67 -18.77 2.37 41.14
CA PRO A 67 -17.64 2.35 42.06
C PRO A 67 -17.68 3.57 42.97
N ALA A 68 -18.09 3.40 44.22
CA ALA A 68 -18.09 4.46 45.22
C ALA A 68 -17.02 4.18 46.28
N ILE A 69 -15.89 4.86 46.16
CA ILE A 69 -14.75 4.71 47.07
C ILE A 69 -15.02 5.47 48.36
N VAL A 70 -14.86 4.78 49.50
CA VAL A 70 -15.10 5.32 50.83
C VAL A 70 -13.82 5.63 51.59
N SER A 71 -12.72 4.95 51.27
CA SER A 71 -11.40 5.23 51.87
C SER A 71 -10.26 4.65 51.04
N TRP A 72 -9.08 5.23 51.26
CA TRP A 72 -7.79 4.70 50.83
C TRP A 72 -6.91 4.40 52.04
N ALA A 73 -6.24 3.25 52.02
CA ALA A 73 -5.24 2.86 53.00
C ALA A 73 -3.83 3.01 52.42
N GLY A 74 -2.87 3.41 53.27
CA GLY A 74 -1.46 3.50 52.89
C GLY A 74 -1.11 4.69 52.00
N ALA A 75 -1.78 5.84 52.19
CA ALA A 75 -1.34 7.10 51.62
C ALA A 75 -0.02 7.56 52.26
N TYR A 76 0.78 8.35 51.54
CA TYR A 76 2.07 8.83 52.02
C TYR A 76 1.90 10.10 52.86
N ASP A 77 2.31 10.05 54.12
CA ASP A 77 2.16 11.12 55.12
C ASP A 77 3.32 12.12 55.12
N GLY A 78 4.43 11.82 54.44
CA GLY A 78 5.60 12.71 54.35
C GLY A 78 5.39 13.97 53.49
N VAL A 79 4.29 14.07 52.75
CA VAL A 79 3.95 15.22 51.90
C VAL A 79 2.45 15.50 51.99
N SER A 80 2.08 16.79 52.11
CA SER A 80 0.69 17.24 52.08
C SER A 80 0.36 17.93 50.76
N ILE A 81 -0.74 17.52 50.13
CA ILE A 81 -1.35 18.16 48.97
C ILE A 81 -2.48 19.06 49.45
N ASN A 82 -2.45 20.34 49.05
CA ASN A 82 -3.42 21.37 49.43
C ASN A 82 -3.65 21.50 50.96
N GLY A 83 -2.62 21.19 51.76
CA GLY A 83 -2.64 21.31 53.22
C GLY A 83 -3.54 20.33 53.98
N SER A 84 -4.23 19.40 53.29
CA SER A 84 -5.29 18.58 53.90
C SER A 84 -5.43 17.17 53.36
N SER A 85 -4.64 16.79 52.35
CA SER A 85 -4.68 15.47 51.72
C SER A 85 -3.28 14.89 51.53
N SER A 86 -3.18 13.57 51.47
CA SER A 86 -1.93 12.83 51.33
C SER A 86 -1.92 12.06 50.00
N PRO A 87 -0.82 12.12 49.22
CA PRO A 87 -0.74 11.43 47.95
C PRO A 87 -0.80 9.90 48.10
N LEU A 88 -1.41 9.24 47.13
CA LEU A 88 -1.42 7.77 47.05
C LEU A 88 -0.14 7.23 46.42
N LEU A 89 0.26 6.04 46.85
CA LEU A 89 1.39 5.26 46.31
C LEU A 89 0.88 4.01 45.59
N GLY A 90 1.73 3.38 44.79
CA GLY A 90 1.46 2.07 44.17
C GLY A 90 1.04 0.97 45.14
N THR A 91 1.41 1.09 46.42
CA THR A 91 1.01 0.17 47.49
C THR A 91 -0.31 0.52 48.17
N SER A 92 -0.87 1.71 47.92
CA SER A 92 -2.13 2.12 48.53
C SER A 92 -3.28 1.26 48.04
N LYS A 93 -4.29 1.05 48.89
CA LYS A 93 -5.44 0.18 48.60
C LYS A 93 -6.75 0.91 48.84
N GLY A 94 -7.71 0.71 47.94
CA GLY A 94 -9.00 1.38 47.98
C GLY A 94 -10.09 0.48 48.53
N THR A 95 -11.00 1.06 49.30
CA THR A 95 -12.22 0.41 49.78
C THR A 95 -13.44 1.00 49.08
N CYS A 96 -14.24 0.14 48.46
CA CYS A 96 -15.51 0.51 47.84
C CYS A 96 -16.68 0.16 48.77
N VAL A 97 -17.73 1.00 48.79
CA VAL A 97 -18.93 0.84 49.64
C VAL A 97 -19.59 -0.53 49.50
N MET A 98 -19.62 -1.07 48.27
CA MET A 98 -20.22 -2.37 47.98
C MET A 98 -19.24 -3.54 48.18
N GLY A 99 -17.94 -3.27 48.25
CA GLY A 99 -16.88 -4.26 48.22
C GLY A 99 -16.55 -4.82 49.61
N CYS A 100 -15.27 -4.97 49.86
CA CYS A 100 -14.71 -5.21 51.18
C CYS A 100 -13.55 -4.23 51.39
N THR A 101 -13.03 -4.15 52.61
CA THR A 101 -11.81 -3.40 52.88
C THR A 101 -10.70 -3.81 51.91
N ASP A 102 -10.01 -2.82 51.36
CA ASP A 102 -8.89 -2.98 50.43
C ASP A 102 -9.22 -3.88 49.22
N CYS A 103 -10.41 -3.72 48.66
CA CYS A 103 -10.82 -4.48 47.47
C CYS A 103 -10.22 -3.96 46.16
N ILE A 104 -9.61 -2.78 46.15
CA ILE A 104 -9.03 -2.15 44.96
C ILE A 104 -7.51 -1.98 45.12
N THR A 105 -6.77 -2.39 44.09
CA THR A 105 -5.31 -2.29 44.01
C THR A 105 -4.87 -1.64 42.70
N PHE A 106 -3.75 -0.93 42.72
CA PHE A 106 -3.15 -0.35 41.52
C PHE A 106 -2.36 -1.39 40.72
N GLN A 107 -2.55 -1.37 39.41
CA GLN A 107 -1.78 -2.14 38.42
C GLN A 107 -0.76 -1.28 37.70
N THR A 108 -0.97 0.04 37.63
CA THR A 108 0.00 1.02 37.16
C THR A 108 -0.14 2.30 37.97
N SER A 109 0.93 3.10 38.07
CA SER A 109 0.89 4.43 38.70
C SER A 109 0.16 5.46 37.86
N GLY A 110 -0.07 5.20 36.57
CA GLY A 110 -0.57 6.17 35.60
C GLY A 110 0.49 7.15 35.11
N GLN A 111 1.68 7.19 35.69
CA GLN A 111 2.73 8.14 35.33
C GLN A 111 3.36 7.83 33.96
N ILE A 112 3.39 6.56 33.56
CA ILE A 112 3.85 6.13 32.23
C ILE A 112 2.61 6.01 31.31
N PRO A 113 2.59 6.69 30.14
CA PRO A 113 1.51 6.50 29.17
C PRO A 113 1.50 5.05 28.66
N ILE A 114 0.31 4.44 28.59
CA ILE A 114 0.15 3.15 27.92
C ILE A 114 0.40 3.40 26.43
N PRO A 115 1.39 2.74 25.81
CA PRO A 115 1.63 2.91 24.39
C PRO A 115 0.40 2.45 23.62
N SER A 116 -0.02 3.23 22.63
CA SER A 116 -1.06 2.79 21.70
C SER A 116 -0.61 1.52 20.96
N GLU A 117 -1.56 0.74 20.43
CA GLU A 117 -1.23 -0.40 19.56
C GLU A 117 -0.24 0.00 18.46
N ARG A 118 -0.38 1.22 17.93
CA ARG A 118 0.54 1.78 16.91
C ARG A 118 1.96 1.98 17.44
N GLN A 119 2.13 2.46 18.68
CA GLN A 119 3.45 2.62 19.30
C GLN A 119 4.08 1.26 19.62
N VAL A 120 3.28 0.29 20.05
CA VAL A 120 3.74 -1.10 20.26
C VAL A 120 4.18 -1.73 18.93
N MET A 121 3.36 -1.60 17.88
CA MET A 121 3.70 -2.10 16.53
C MET A 121 4.93 -1.43 15.95
N LYS A 122 5.07 -0.10 16.08
CA LYS A 122 6.26 0.63 15.62
C LYS A 122 7.53 0.13 16.33
N SER A 123 7.46 -0.09 17.63
CA SER A 123 8.57 -0.63 18.41
C SER A 123 8.90 -2.07 18.01
N ALA A 124 7.88 -2.91 17.78
CA ALA A 124 8.05 -4.28 17.29
C ALA A 124 8.64 -4.32 15.87
N MET A 125 8.27 -3.38 14.99
CA MET A 125 8.83 -3.27 13.64
C MET A 125 10.27 -2.76 13.62
N ALA A 126 10.59 -1.73 14.40
CA ALA A 126 11.96 -1.24 14.55
C ALA A 126 12.88 -2.33 15.11
N LEU A 127 12.39 -3.06 16.11
CA LEU A 127 13.12 -4.15 16.74
C LEU A 127 13.16 -5.43 15.89
N ARG A 128 12.32 -5.57 14.84
CA ARG A 128 12.30 -6.76 13.99
C ARG A 128 13.64 -7.00 13.29
N ASN A 129 14.25 -5.93 12.79
CA ASN A 129 15.57 -5.99 12.13
C ASN A 129 16.69 -6.24 13.15
N ASP A 130 16.52 -5.79 14.39
CA ASP A 130 17.48 -6.01 15.48
C ASP A 130 17.38 -7.43 16.07
N ILE A 131 16.17 -8.00 16.13
CA ILE A 131 15.92 -9.37 16.63
C ILE A 131 16.32 -10.42 15.60
N ASN A 132 16.05 -10.17 14.32
CA ASN A 132 16.43 -11.08 13.25
C ASN A 132 17.10 -10.31 12.10
N PRO A 133 18.39 -9.94 12.25
CA PRO A 133 19.15 -9.31 11.18
C PRO A 133 19.30 -10.20 9.93
N LEU A 134 19.01 -11.51 10.04
CA LEU A 134 18.98 -12.46 8.93
C LEU A 134 17.61 -12.55 8.23
N ALA A 135 16.55 -11.88 8.74
CA ALA A 135 15.25 -11.85 8.08
C ALA A 135 15.29 -11.19 6.68
N VAL A 136 16.34 -10.40 6.39
CA VAL A 136 16.60 -9.81 5.07
C VAL A 136 17.05 -10.86 4.05
N ASP A 137 17.55 -12.01 4.52
CA ASP A 137 18.06 -13.11 3.69
C ASP A 137 17.00 -14.20 3.45
N GLU A 138 15.77 -14.03 3.93
CA GLU A 138 14.68 -14.99 3.67
C GLU A 138 14.33 -15.00 2.17
N PRO A 139 14.21 -16.20 1.55
CA PRO A 139 13.78 -16.31 0.18
C PRO A 139 12.46 -15.58 -0.06
N SER A 140 12.42 -14.70 -1.05
CA SER A 140 11.27 -13.84 -1.33
C SER A 140 11.00 -13.76 -2.83
N ILE A 141 10.12 -12.85 -3.24
CA ILE A 141 9.77 -12.60 -4.64
C ILE A 141 10.33 -11.25 -5.09
N VAL A 142 10.80 -11.17 -6.35
CA VAL A 142 11.11 -9.87 -6.96
C VAL A 142 9.87 -8.99 -6.91
N THR A 143 9.99 -7.82 -6.30
CA THR A 143 8.86 -6.94 -6.02
C THR A 143 9.08 -5.55 -6.60
N TYR A 144 8.12 -5.06 -7.36
CA TYR A 144 8.04 -3.67 -7.78
C TYR A 144 7.28 -2.86 -6.74
N HIS A 145 7.92 -1.85 -6.20
CA HIS A 145 7.35 -0.85 -5.32
C HIS A 145 7.08 0.42 -6.15
N ILE A 146 5.82 0.79 -6.26
CA ILE A 146 5.35 1.92 -7.08
C ILE A 146 4.80 2.98 -6.13
N TYR A 147 5.37 4.16 -6.16
CA TYR A 147 5.06 5.22 -5.20
C TYR A 147 4.16 6.28 -5.82
N TRP A 148 3.26 6.85 -5.03
CA TRP A 148 2.35 7.92 -5.47
C TRP A 148 3.06 9.12 -6.09
N ASP A 149 4.30 9.40 -5.69
CA ASP A 149 5.13 10.51 -6.17
C ASP A 149 5.84 10.21 -7.51
N GLY A 150 5.56 9.05 -8.12
CA GLY A 150 6.13 8.64 -9.40
C GLY A 150 7.37 7.75 -9.25
N ARG A 151 7.96 7.58 -8.06
CA ARG A 151 9.11 6.67 -7.90
C ARG A 151 8.72 5.22 -8.18
N ILE A 152 9.64 4.46 -8.77
CA ILE A 152 9.49 3.01 -8.96
C ILE A 152 10.79 2.34 -8.54
N GLU A 153 10.68 1.35 -7.66
CA GLU A 153 11.82 0.54 -7.21
C GLU A 153 11.57 -0.94 -7.51
N LYS A 154 12.56 -1.61 -8.11
CA LYS A 154 12.57 -3.06 -8.31
C LYS A 154 13.46 -3.69 -7.26
N HIS A 155 12.85 -4.37 -6.29
CA HIS A 155 13.53 -5.07 -5.21
C HIS A 155 13.78 -6.51 -5.63
N ILE A 156 15.05 -6.91 -5.66
CA ILE A 156 15.49 -8.27 -6.01
C ILE A 156 16.08 -8.90 -4.75
N PRO A 157 15.45 -9.92 -4.16
CA PRO A 157 15.98 -10.58 -2.98
C PRO A 157 17.22 -11.44 -3.32
N LYS A 158 18.09 -11.70 -2.33
CA LYS A 158 19.27 -12.56 -2.50
C LYS A 158 18.91 -13.98 -2.94
N ALA A 159 17.84 -14.51 -2.36
CA ALA A 159 17.29 -15.81 -2.68
C ALA A 159 15.82 -15.65 -3.13
N ILE A 160 15.46 -16.33 -4.22
CA ILE A 160 14.07 -16.37 -4.67
C ILE A 160 13.36 -17.54 -3.99
N GLN A 161 12.17 -17.28 -3.44
CA GLN A 161 11.32 -18.30 -2.86
C GLN A 161 10.92 -19.32 -3.93
N LYS A 162 11.04 -20.61 -3.61
CA LYS A 162 10.65 -21.70 -4.51
C LYS A 162 9.21 -21.53 -5.00
N GLY A 163 9.00 -21.60 -6.31
CA GLY A 163 7.70 -21.39 -6.97
C GLY A 163 7.42 -19.93 -7.40
N TYR A 164 8.38 -19.03 -7.21
CA TYR A 164 8.33 -17.61 -7.60
C TYR A 164 9.49 -17.18 -8.53
N GLU A 165 10.27 -18.13 -9.04
CA GLU A 165 11.42 -17.89 -9.93
C GLU A 165 11.06 -17.13 -11.21
N ASP A 166 9.82 -17.30 -11.67
CA ASP A 166 9.25 -16.71 -12.87
C ASP A 166 8.06 -15.79 -12.54
N LYS A 167 8.01 -15.20 -11.34
CA LYS A 167 6.89 -14.33 -10.93
C LYS A 167 7.38 -13.07 -10.28
N TYR A 168 6.78 -11.94 -10.62
CA TYR A 168 7.04 -10.64 -9.99
C TYR A 168 5.80 -10.12 -9.27
N LYS A 169 5.98 -9.56 -8.06
CA LYS A 169 4.94 -8.89 -7.28
C LYS A 169 4.93 -7.39 -7.56
N TYR A 170 3.77 -6.77 -7.55
CA TYR A 170 3.59 -5.32 -7.69
C TYR A 170 2.84 -4.78 -6.47
N VAL A 171 3.40 -3.74 -5.85
CA VAL A 171 2.86 -3.07 -4.66
C VAL A 171 2.81 -1.57 -4.91
N TYR A 172 1.66 -0.95 -4.65
CA TYR A 172 1.48 0.49 -4.75
C TYR A 172 1.51 1.13 -3.36
N HIS A 173 2.28 2.20 -3.18
CA HIS A 173 2.43 2.96 -1.95
C HIS A 173 1.71 4.30 -2.09
N LYS A 174 0.57 4.43 -1.41
CA LYS A 174 -0.25 5.64 -1.49
C LYS A 174 0.32 6.78 -0.63
N LYS A 175 -0.04 8.02 -0.97
CA LYS A 175 0.32 9.19 -0.18
C LYS A 175 -0.27 9.08 1.23
N VAL A 176 0.54 9.38 2.24
CA VAL A 176 0.07 9.52 3.62
C VAL A 176 -0.50 10.92 3.75
N GLU A 177 -1.79 11.02 4.08
CA GLU A 177 -2.40 12.30 4.44
C GLU A 177 -1.96 12.65 5.88
N GLU A 178 -1.25 13.76 6.04
CA GLU A 178 -0.97 14.32 7.35
C GLU A 178 -2.31 14.75 7.96
N LYS A 179 -2.68 14.16 9.09
CA LYS A 179 -3.76 14.71 9.91
C LYS A 179 -3.22 16.01 10.51
N ASN A 180 -3.77 17.14 10.08
CA ASN A 180 -3.65 18.40 10.80
C ASN A 180 -4.42 18.25 12.12
N ASP A 181 -3.78 17.68 13.13
CA ASP A 181 -4.19 17.88 14.50
C ASP A 181 -3.83 19.33 14.84
N ASN A 182 -4.79 20.23 14.59
CA ASN A 182 -4.77 21.61 15.10
C ASN A 182 -4.96 21.60 16.63
N ASP A 183 -3.99 21.04 17.36
CA ASP A 183 -3.78 21.34 18.76
C ASP A 183 -2.28 21.39 19.00
N GLY A 184 -1.75 22.61 19.01
CA GLY A 184 -0.33 22.88 18.98
C GLY A 184 0.42 22.18 20.10
N LYS A 185 1.36 21.31 19.71
CA LYS A 185 2.61 21.03 20.41
C LYS A 185 3.63 20.55 19.38
N ASN A 186 4.56 21.44 19.05
CA ASN A 186 5.79 21.11 18.35
C ASN A 186 6.66 20.23 19.26
N GLU A 187 7.07 19.07 18.76
CA GLU A 187 8.42 18.57 18.98
C GLU A 187 8.80 17.71 17.77
N GLY A 188 9.91 18.07 17.15
CA GLY A 188 10.37 17.49 15.89
C GLY A 188 10.63 16.00 16.02
N GLN A 189 9.79 15.21 15.40
CA GLN A 189 10.13 13.88 14.90
C GLN A 189 9.66 13.83 13.47
N THR A 190 10.62 13.77 12.55
CA THR A 190 10.40 13.38 11.16
C THR A 190 9.61 12.08 11.16
N ALA A 191 8.30 12.20 10.92
CA ALA A 191 7.46 11.06 10.67
C ALA A 191 7.94 10.47 9.34
N GLU A 192 8.74 9.41 9.40
CA GLU A 192 8.77 8.42 8.32
C GLU A 192 7.34 7.87 8.23
N ASN A 193 6.56 8.55 7.41
CA ASN A 193 5.14 8.38 7.22
C ASN A 193 4.88 6.97 6.67
N GLU A 194 4.10 6.17 7.40
CA GLU A 194 3.64 4.83 7.00
C GLU A 194 2.94 4.88 5.64
N GLU A 195 3.68 4.61 4.56
CA GLU A 195 3.13 4.30 3.24
C GLU A 195 2.08 3.20 3.40
N THR A 196 0.82 3.53 3.14
CA THR A 196 -0.23 2.52 3.17
C THR A 196 -0.14 1.72 1.87
N LYS A 197 0.39 0.51 1.98
CA LYS A 197 0.70 -0.37 0.86
C LYS A 197 -0.58 -1.04 0.33
N ILE A 198 -0.67 -1.16 -0.99
CA ILE A 198 -1.70 -1.90 -1.69
C ILE A 198 -1.00 -3.00 -2.50
N ASP A 199 -1.20 -4.26 -2.10
CA ASP A 199 -0.77 -5.41 -2.90
C ASP A 199 -1.63 -5.48 -4.17
N VAL A 200 -1.01 -5.22 -5.33
CA VAL A 200 -1.74 -5.08 -6.60
C VAL A 200 -1.92 -6.42 -7.27
N CYS A 201 -0.83 -7.10 -7.60
CA CYS A 201 -0.86 -8.40 -8.27
C CYS A 201 0.49 -9.12 -8.20
N ILE A 202 0.47 -10.41 -8.53
CA ILE A 202 1.66 -11.22 -8.83
C ILE A 202 1.49 -11.76 -10.25
N LEU A 203 2.47 -11.50 -11.12
CA LEU A 203 2.39 -11.84 -12.54
C LEU A 203 3.48 -12.82 -12.93
N SER A 204 3.12 -13.82 -13.74
CA SER A 204 4.08 -14.71 -14.39
C SER A 204 4.90 -13.95 -15.43
N ILE A 205 6.19 -14.22 -15.44
CA ILE A 205 7.22 -13.63 -16.28
C ILE A 205 7.74 -14.71 -17.22
N ARG A 206 7.91 -14.34 -18.48
CA ARG A 206 8.61 -15.18 -19.45
C ARG A 206 9.75 -14.42 -20.10
N LYS A 207 10.82 -15.13 -20.43
CA LYS A 207 11.94 -14.59 -21.20
C LYS A 207 11.80 -15.01 -22.65
N VAL A 208 11.82 -14.05 -23.56
CA VAL A 208 11.76 -14.27 -25.01
C VAL A 208 12.83 -13.47 -25.73
N ARG A 209 13.18 -13.89 -26.95
CA ARG A 209 14.11 -13.13 -27.79
C ARG A 209 13.54 -11.74 -28.05
N LYS A 210 14.36 -10.71 -27.85
CA LYS A 210 13.96 -9.33 -28.14
C LYS A 210 13.66 -9.18 -29.64
N ARG A 211 12.72 -8.32 -29.98
CA ARG A 211 12.33 -8.03 -31.36
C ARG A 211 12.64 -6.59 -31.72
N GLY A 212 13.11 -6.38 -32.94
CA GLY A 212 13.16 -5.05 -33.56
C GLY A 212 11.78 -4.62 -34.04
N ASN A 213 11.63 -3.32 -34.32
CA ASN A 213 10.42 -2.79 -34.93
C ASN A 213 10.07 -3.55 -36.21
N GLY A 214 8.78 -3.74 -36.41
CA GLY A 214 8.25 -4.53 -37.49
C GLY A 214 8.31 -3.82 -38.85
N LYS A 215 8.15 -4.62 -39.90
CA LYS A 215 8.04 -4.16 -41.29
C LYS A 215 6.83 -4.79 -41.94
N THR A 216 6.20 -4.07 -42.88
CA THR A 216 5.19 -4.67 -43.75
C THR A 216 5.88 -5.51 -44.81
N GLU A 217 5.46 -6.75 -44.96
CA GLU A 217 5.99 -7.69 -45.95
C GLU A 217 4.93 -7.97 -47.02
N GLN A 218 5.38 -8.23 -48.25
CA GLN A 218 4.48 -8.59 -49.35
C GLN A 218 4.07 -10.06 -49.31
N ALA A 219 4.95 -10.94 -48.83
CA ALA A 219 4.74 -12.37 -48.76
C ALA A 219 5.56 -12.99 -47.63
N ILE A 220 5.12 -14.17 -47.17
CA ILE A 220 5.91 -15.03 -46.28
C ILE A 220 6.81 -15.89 -47.17
N PRO A 221 8.11 -16.09 -46.82
CA PRO A 221 8.98 -16.98 -47.58
C PRO A 221 8.37 -18.38 -47.74
N LYS A 222 8.40 -18.92 -48.97
CA LYS A 222 7.63 -20.11 -49.38
C LYS A 222 8.02 -21.39 -48.64
N ASP A 223 9.23 -21.45 -48.13
CA ASP A 223 9.80 -22.56 -47.39
C ASP A 223 9.37 -22.60 -45.91
N LEU A 224 8.84 -21.49 -45.38
CA LEU A 224 8.42 -21.43 -43.99
C LEU A 224 7.06 -22.09 -43.77
N LYS A 225 6.98 -22.86 -42.70
CA LYS A 225 5.73 -23.45 -42.18
C LYS A 225 5.24 -22.65 -40.99
N VAL A 226 3.94 -22.78 -40.69
CA VAL A 226 3.35 -22.20 -39.48
C VAL A 226 4.07 -22.78 -38.26
N ALA A 227 4.69 -21.90 -37.47
CA ALA A 227 5.38 -22.26 -36.24
C ALA A 227 4.39 -22.38 -35.07
N TYR A 228 3.44 -21.44 -34.98
CA TYR A 228 2.33 -21.46 -34.02
C TYR A 228 1.21 -20.52 -34.47
N THR A 229 0.06 -20.65 -33.82
CA THR A 229 -1.11 -19.77 -34.04
C THR A 229 -1.33 -18.85 -32.85
N TYR A 230 -1.79 -17.63 -33.13
CA TYR A 230 -2.23 -16.69 -32.11
C TYR A 230 -3.60 -17.09 -31.53
N PRO A 231 -4.02 -16.54 -30.37
CA PRO A 231 -5.33 -16.84 -29.80
C PRO A 231 -6.47 -16.54 -30.79
N LYS A 232 -7.60 -17.25 -30.68
CA LYS A 232 -8.74 -17.07 -31.60
C LYS A 232 -9.48 -15.75 -31.35
N GLY A 233 -9.92 -15.09 -32.43
CA GLY A 233 -10.74 -13.86 -32.36
C GLY A 233 -9.97 -12.53 -32.41
N GLY A 234 -8.66 -12.57 -32.68
CA GLY A 234 -7.81 -11.38 -32.85
C GLY A 234 -7.35 -11.20 -34.29
N ASN A 235 -6.68 -10.07 -34.54
CA ASN A 235 -6.17 -9.76 -35.88
C ASN A 235 -4.95 -10.61 -36.26
N ALA A 236 -4.10 -10.99 -35.31
CA ALA A 236 -2.98 -11.91 -35.57
C ALA A 236 -3.51 -13.35 -35.65
N GLN A 237 -3.02 -14.15 -36.60
CA GLN A 237 -3.54 -15.51 -36.83
C GLN A 237 -2.43 -16.55 -36.79
N GLU A 238 -1.43 -16.41 -37.66
CA GLU A 238 -0.36 -17.41 -37.85
C GLU A 238 1.01 -16.75 -37.73
N ALA A 239 1.93 -17.40 -37.02
CA ALA A 239 3.33 -17.02 -36.95
C ALA A 239 4.20 -18.00 -37.74
N TYR A 240 5.20 -17.46 -38.43
CA TYR A 240 6.23 -18.20 -39.16
C TYR A 240 7.58 -17.68 -38.69
N ILE A 241 8.56 -18.55 -38.53
CA ILE A 241 9.89 -18.18 -38.02
C ILE A 241 10.95 -18.63 -39.01
N ASP A 242 11.81 -17.72 -39.44
CA ASP A 242 12.95 -18.06 -40.28
C ASP A 242 14.18 -18.48 -39.46
N LYS A 243 15.25 -18.88 -40.17
CA LYS A 243 16.53 -19.29 -39.56
C LYS A 243 17.22 -18.19 -38.75
N ASP A 244 16.90 -16.92 -39.02
CA ASP A 244 17.45 -15.75 -38.33
C ASP A 244 16.54 -15.33 -37.15
N GLU A 245 15.62 -16.21 -36.75
CA GLU A 245 14.61 -16.02 -35.71
C GLU A 245 13.66 -14.83 -35.95
N ARG A 246 13.54 -14.31 -37.18
CA ARG A 246 12.53 -13.30 -37.52
C ARG A 246 11.16 -13.95 -37.48
N ILE A 247 10.21 -13.27 -36.84
CA ILE A 247 8.82 -13.72 -36.82
C ILE A 247 8.04 -12.98 -37.91
N TYR A 248 7.45 -13.71 -38.84
CA TYR A 248 6.43 -13.22 -39.74
C TYR A 248 5.06 -13.53 -39.17
N VAL A 249 4.23 -12.50 -39.04
CA VAL A 249 2.86 -12.60 -38.56
C VAL A 249 1.92 -12.37 -39.74
N LYS A 250 1.16 -13.40 -40.08
CA LYS A 250 0.02 -13.31 -40.97
C LYS A 250 -1.22 -13.10 -40.12
N GLY A 251 -2.01 -12.11 -40.47
CA GLY A 251 -3.26 -11.83 -39.78
C GLY A 251 -4.42 -11.58 -40.74
N THR A 252 -5.38 -10.80 -40.26
CA THR A 252 -6.59 -10.39 -40.98
C THR A 252 -6.29 -9.38 -42.11
N HIS A 253 -7.03 -8.28 -42.20
CA HIS A 253 -6.91 -7.29 -43.27
C HIS A 253 -5.67 -6.37 -43.17
N TYR A 254 -4.84 -6.48 -42.12
CA TYR A 254 -3.66 -5.63 -41.93
C TYR A 254 -2.38 -6.13 -42.64
N GLY A 255 -2.49 -7.19 -43.44
CA GLY A 255 -1.40 -7.76 -44.24
C GLY A 255 -0.40 -8.56 -43.41
N ILE A 256 0.78 -8.81 -43.97
CA ILE A 256 1.84 -9.56 -43.28
C ILE A 256 2.81 -8.57 -42.66
N LYS A 257 3.13 -8.75 -41.37
CA LYS A 257 4.19 -8.00 -40.69
C LYS A 257 5.32 -8.92 -40.29
N SER A 258 6.57 -8.47 -40.37
CA SER A 258 7.71 -9.19 -39.81
C SER A 258 8.35 -8.44 -38.67
N TYR A 259 8.93 -9.15 -37.71
CA TYR A 259 9.66 -8.62 -36.55
C TYR A 259 11.01 -9.32 -36.46
N PRO A 260 12.12 -8.66 -36.83
CA PRO A 260 13.44 -9.28 -36.77
C PRO A 260 13.84 -9.57 -35.33
N ALA A 261 14.59 -10.65 -35.10
CA ALA A 261 15.29 -10.84 -33.85
C ALA A 261 16.23 -9.65 -33.57
N SER A 262 16.31 -9.26 -32.31
CA SER A 262 17.24 -8.25 -31.82
C SER A 262 18.12 -8.88 -30.73
N THR A 263 19.26 -8.25 -30.48
CA THR A 263 20.23 -8.73 -29.49
C THR A 263 19.61 -8.76 -28.09
N GLY A 264 19.82 -9.88 -27.40
CA GLY A 264 19.38 -10.08 -26.03
C GLY A 264 17.99 -10.69 -25.87
N MET A 265 17.58 -10.79 -24.62
CA MET A 265 16.27 -11.29 -24.20
C MET A 265 15.47 -10.16 -23.57
N VAL A 266 14.15 -10.26 -23.62
CA VAL A 266 13.24 -9.39 -22.88
C VAL A 266 12.36 -10.23 -21.96
N GLU A 267 12.11 -9.70 -20.78
CA GLU A 267 11.12 -10.22 -19.85
C GLU A 267 9.74 -9.68 -20.23
N LEU A 268 8.74 -10.56 -20.26
CA LEU A 268 7.35 -10.20 -20.49
C LEU A 268 6.49 -10.72 -19.35
N ALA A 269 5.79 -9.82 -18.67
CA ALA A 269 4.76 -10.12 -17.71
C ALA A 269 3.44 -10.45 -18.44
N ARG A 270 2.79 -11.56 -18.06
CA ARG A 270 1.42 -11.85 -18.48
C ARG A 270 0.47 -10.99 -17.65
N MET A 271 -0.12 -9.98 -18.27
CA MET A 271 -1.10 -9.09 -17.63
C MET A 271 -2.35 -9.89 -17.21
N PRO A 272 -3.05 -9.49 -16.12
CA PRO A 272 -4.35 -10.07 -15.81
C PRO A 272 -5.37 -9.65 -16.87
N ASP A 273 -6.38 -10.49 -17.16
CA ASP A 273 -7.39 -10.18 -18.19
C ASP A 273 -8.29 -8.97 -17.84
N GLY A 274 -8.22 -8.53 -16.59
CA GLY A 274 -8.64 -7.23 -16.08
C GLY A 274 -8.13 -7.05 -14.65
N LEU A 275 -8.11 -5.82 -14.17
CA LEU A 275 -7.73 -5.48 -12.80
C LEU A 275 -8.77 -4.51 -12.24
N SER A 276 -9.20 -4.72 -10.99
CA SER A 276 -10.13 -3.82 -10.31
C SER A 276 -9.83 -3.80 -8.82
N ILE A 277 -9.13 -2.76 -8.38
CA ILE A 277 -8.80 -2.53 -6.97
C ILE A 277 -9.33 -1.16 -6.58
N LYS A 278 -10.07 -1.12 -5.47
CA LYS A 278 -10.49 0.11 -4.79
C LYS A 278 -10.12 -0.01 -3.32
N ASN A 279 -9.15 0.78 -2.87
CA ASN A 279 -8.68 0.72 -1.49
C ASN A 279 -8.24 2.12 -1.03
N GLY A 280 -8.85 2.62 0.05
CA GLY A 280 -8.42 3.85 0.72
C GLY A 280 -8.33 5.06 -0.21
N GLY A 281 -9.34 5.27 -1.06
CA GLY A 281 -9.41 6.38 -2.03
C GLY A 281 -8.68 6.12 -3.35
N ILE A 282 -7.84 5.09 -3.43
CA ILE A 282 -7.10 4.72 -4.65
C ILE A 282 -7.93 3.75 -5.49
N THR A 283 -8.01 4.02 -6.80
CA THR A 283 -8.63 3.14 -7.80
C THR A 283 -7.58 2.71 -8.83
N ILE A 284 -7.28 1.42 -8.91
CA ILE A 284 -6.41 0.82 -9.94
C ILE A 284 -7.29 -0.12 -10.76
N GLN A 285 -7.73 0.34 -11.93
CA GLN A 285 -8.72 -0.41 -12.70
C GLN A 285 -8.47 -0.35 -14.21
N PHE A 286 -8.35 -1.52 -14.84
CA PHE A 286 -8.37 -1.62 -16.30
C PHE A 286 -9.10 -2.87 -16.80
N THR A 287 -9.60 -2.79 -18.02
CA THR A 287 -10.07 -3.94 -18.80
C THR A 287 -9.45 -3.91 -20.19
N PHE A 288 -9.37 -5.06 -20.86
CA PHE A 288 -8.97 -5.09 -22.26
C PHE A 288 -10.14 -4.80 -23.20
N SER A 289 -9.84 -4.16 -24.32
CA SER A 289 -10.79 -3.91 -25.42
C SER A 289 -10.18 -4.37 -26.75
N SER A 290 -10.92 -5.21 -27.47
CA SER A 290 -10.66 -5.58 -28.89
C SER A 290 -9.21 -5.96 -29.21
N THR A 291 -8.55 -6.69 -28.31
CA THR A 291 -7.12 -7.01 -28.42
C THR A 291 -6.81 -8.34 -27.80
N GLN A 292 -5.70 -8.96 -28.23
CA GLN A 292 -5.13 -10.18 -27.63
C GLN A 292 -3.69 -9.99 -27.16
N ARG A 293 -3.16 -8.76 -27.26
CA ARG A 293 -1.84 -8.39 -26.80
C ARG A 293 -1.88 -8.28 -25.26
N ARG A 294 -1.68 -9.41 -24.59
CA ARG A 294 -1.83 -9.62 -23.13
C ARG A 294 -0.52 -9.59 -22.35
N TYR A 295 0.57 -9.15 -22.98
CA TYR A 295 1.90 -9.16 -22.40
C TYR A 295 2.54 -7.78 -22.44
N CYS A 296 3.32 -7.47 -21.42
CA CYS A 296 4.06 -6.21 -21.33
C CYS A 296 5.42 -6.41 -20.66
N ASN A 297 6.33 -5.47 -20.86
CA ASN A 297 7.56 -5.44 -20.10
C ASN A 297 7.23 -5.21 -18.60
N PRO A 298 7.88 -5.91 -17.65
CA PRO A 298 7.62 -5.76 -16.23
C PRO A 298 7.79 -4.34 -15.66
N ASP A 299 8.76 -3.58 -16.18
CA ASP A 299 9.00 -2.19 -15.79
C ASP A 299 7.87 -1.30 -16.31
N THR A 300 7.46 -1.50 -17.56
CA THR A 300 6.30 -0.83 -18.16
C THR A 300 5.00 -1.18 -17.43
N MET A 301 4.84 -2.41 -16.92
CA MET A 301 3.71 -2.77 -16.07
C MET A 301 3.68 -1.94 -14.79
N ALA A 302 4.85 -1.73 -14.15
CA ALA A 302 4.93 -0.91 -12.94
C ALA A 302 4.51 0.54 -13.22
N GLY A 303 4.99 1.12 -14.34
CA GLY A 303 4.55 2.42 -14.81
C GLY A 303 3.05 2.47 -15.09
N PHE A 304 2.50 1.44 -15.75
CA PHE A 304 1.08 1.38 -16.08
C PHE A 304 0.20 1.29 -14.82
N ILE A 305 0.59 0.49 -13.82
CA ILE A 305 -0.10 0.44 -12.52
C ILE A 305 -0.08 1.80 -11.83
N GLY A 306 1.05 2.50 -11.84
CA GLY A 306 1.14 3.86 -11.33
C GLY A 306 0.19 4.82 -12.04
N ALA A 307 0.20 4.80 -13.38
CA ALA A 307 -0.68 5.64 -14.20
C ALA A 307 -2.17 5.34 -13.95
N LEU A 308 -2.53 4.07 -13.70
CA LEU A 308 -3.89 3.69 -13.30
C LEU A 308 -4.28 4.31 -11.95
N ALA A 309 -3.39 4.23 -10.95
CA ALA A 309 -3.63 4.79 -9.63
C ALA A 309 -3.80 6.32 -9.67
N GLU A 310 -2.93 7.01 -10.40
CA GLU A 310 -2.94 8.48 -10.57
C GLU A 310 -4.15 8.96 -11.37
N PHE A 311 -4.54 8.23 -12.41
CA PHE A 311 -5.74 8.57 -13.17
C PHE A 311 -7.02 8.38 -12.34
N GLY A 312 -7.05 7.37 -11.47
CA GLY A 312 -8.13 7.13 -10.51
C GLY A 312 -9.47 6.75 -11.14
N LYS A 313 -9.49 6.41 -12.44
CA LYS A 313 -10.67 6.00 -13.22
C LYS A 313 -10.36 4.73 -14.02
N PRO A 314 -11.38 3.96 -14.43
CA PRO A 314 -11.17 2.78 -15.27
C PRO A 314 -10.54 3.15 -16.62
N MET A 315 -9.47 2.45 -17.00
CA MET A 315 -8.90 2.51 -18.36
C MET A 315 -9.29 1.29 -19.19
N LYS A 316 -9.55 1.49 -20.48
CA LYS A 316 -9.66 0.37 -21.43
C LYS A 316 -8.36 0.26 -22.21
N CYS A 317 -7.62 -0.82 -21.99
CA CYS A 317 -6.37 -1.10 -22.68
C CYS A 317 -6.66 -1.80 -24.02
N THR A 318 -6.13 -1.27 -25.12
CA THR A 318 -6.21 -1.90 -26.45
C THR A 318 -4.97 -2.77 -26.76
N GLY A 319 -4.19 -3.06 -25.71
CA GLY A 319 -3.13 -4.06 -25.69
C GLY A 319 -1.73 -3.44 -25.72
N MET A 320 -0.72 -4.31 -25.52
CA MET A 320 0.69 -3.94 -25.49
C MET A 320 1.46 -4.79 -26.52
N CYS A 321 1.92 -5.99 -26.14
CA CYS A 321 2.51 -6.96 -27.07
C CYS A 321 1.95 -8.39 -26.88
N PHE A 322 2.31 -9.27 -27.80
CA PHE A 322 2.06 -10.71 -27.71
C PHE A 322 3.14 -11.42 -26.91
N ALA A 323 2.86 -12.68 -26.60
CA ALA A 323 3.69 -13.53 -25.77
C ALA A 323 5.09 -13.80 -26.36
N ASP A 324 5.28 -13.53 -27.65
CA ASP A 324 6.50 -13.67 -28.46
C ASP A 324 7.22 -12.32 -28.71
N ALA A 325 6.82 -11.28 -27.98
CA ALA A 325 7.25 -9.89 -28.10
C ALA A 325 6.83 -9.17 -29.40
N THR A 326 6.03 -9.78 -30.28
CA THR A 326 5.49 -9.08 -31.47
C THR A 326 4.32 -8.15 -31.10
N SER A 327 3.99 -7.19 -31.97
CA SER A 327 2.97 -6.16 -31.70
C SER A 327 1.88 -6.07 -32.78
N TYR A 328 1.68 -7.12 -33.58
CA TYR A 328 0.75 -7.11 -34.72
C TYR A 328 -0.65 -6.55 -34.34
N PRO A 329 -1.26 -5.67 -35.16
CA PRO A 329 -0.81 -5.21 -36.48
C PRO A 329 0.19 -4.04 -36.44
N SER A 330 0.56 -3.56 -35.25
CA SER A 330 1.49 -2.44 -35.09
C SER A 330 2.89 -2.79 -35.58
N LEU A 331 3.56 -1.84 -36.23
CA LEU A 331 4.97 -1.98 -36.60
C LEU A 331 5.91 -1.53 -35.48
N SER A 332 5.40 -0.80 -34.49
CA SER A 332 6.19 -0.30 -33.37
C SER A 332 5.82 -1.01 -32.08
N HIS A 333 6.62 -0.76 -31.05
CA HIS A 333 6.44 -1.26 -29.68
C HIS A 333 6.36 -2.79 -29.54
N PRO A 334 7.22 -3.55 -30.27
CA PRO A 334 7.46 -4.91 -29.83
C PRO A 334 8.11 -4.88 -28.43
N ASN A 335 8.11 -6.01 -27.74
CA ASN A 335 8.68 -6.16 -26.39
C ASN A 335 7.88 -5.51 -25.24
N GLY A 336 6.69 -4.97 -25.53
CA GLY A 336 5.74 -4.58 -24.49
C GLY A 336 6.14 -3.32 -23.71
N ASP A 337 6.85 -2.41 -24.37
CA ASP A 337 7.36 -1.14 -23.83
C ASP A 337 6.36 0.03 -23.95
N SER A 338 5.11 -0.26 -24.32
CA SER A 338 4.02 0.71 -24.44
C SER A 338 2.67 0.19 -23.99
N ALA A 339 1.79 1.09 -23.56
CA ALA A 339 0.39 0.88 -23.26
C ALA A 339 -0.51 1.66 -24.23
N ASP A 340 -1.28 0.94 -25.04
CA ASP A 340 -2.34 1.55 -25.85
C ASP A 340 -3.65 1.56 -25.05
N THR A 341 -4.37 2.69 -25.04
CA THR A 341 -5.65 2.85 -24.33
C THR A 341 -6.69 3.56 -25.19
N GLU A 342 -7.97 3.21 -25.03
CA GLU A 342 -9.06 4.00 -25.66
C GLU A 342 -9.03 5.45 -25.14
N TYR A 343 -9.39 6.39 -26.01
CA TYR A 343 -9.61 7.78 -25.60
C TYR A 343 -10.78 7.88 -24.61
N CYS A 344 -10.61 8.73 -23.60
CA CYS A 344 -11.71 9.17 -22.75
C CYS A 344 -12.68 10.03 -23.55
N SER A 345 -13.94 10.09 -23.10
CA SER A 345 -14.99 10.87 -23.78
C SER A 345 -14.80 12.39 -23.67
N SER A 346 -13.97 12.87 -22.74
CA SER A 346 -13.75 14.30 -22.51
C SER A 346 -12.27 14.65 -22.52
N PHE A 347 -11.97 15.84 -23.04
CA PHE A 347 -10.63 16.44 -23.01
C PHE A 347 -10.05 16.48 -21.59
N LYS A 348 -10.86 16.85 -20.59
CA LYS A 348 -10.41 16.97 -19.19
C LYS A 348 -9.92 15.64 -18.64
N ASP A 349 -10.65 14.55 -18.89
CA ASP A 349 -10.26 13.24 -18.41
C ASP A 349 -9.08 12.68 -19.21
N GLU A 350 -9.04 12.92 -20.52
CA GLU A 350 -7.91 12.48 -21.33
C GLU A 350 -6.62 13.20 -20.93
N GLN A 351 -6.66 14.50 -20.67
CA GLN A 351 -5.50 15.24 -20.20
C GLN A 351 -5.02 14.71 -18.84
N LYS A 352 -5.93 14.34 -17.94
CA LYS A 352 -5.56 13.69 -16.68
C LYS A 352 -4.86 12.35 -16.92
N LYS A 353 -5.38 11.54 -17.84
CA LYS A 353 -4.77 10.26 -18.22
C LYS A 353 -3.38 10.46 -18.84
N VAL A 354 -3.22 11.43 -19.71
CA VAL A 354 -1.91 11.82 -20.29
C VAL A 354 -0.94 12.22 -19.19
N ASN A 355 -1.35 13.09 -18.27
CA ASN A 355 -0.51 13.51 -17.15
C ASN A 355 -0.10 12.33 -16.26
N ALA A 356 -1.02 11.39 -16.02
CA ALA A 356 -0.73 10.18 -15.25
C ALA A 356 0.34 9.30 -15.91
N PHE A 357 0.27 9.12 -17.23
CA PHE A 357 1.30 8.41 -17.99
C PHE A 357 2.66 9.13 -17.93
N ILE A 358 2.69 10.46 -18.05
CA ILE A 358 3.94 11.25 -17.93
C ILE A 358 4.53 11.14 -16.52
N HIS A 359 3.68 11.24 -15.48
CA HIS A 359 4.08 11.13 -14.08
C HIS A 359 4.76 9.78 -13.78
N PHE A 360 4.32 8.72 -14.46
CA PHE A 360 4.92 7.40 -14.40
C PHE A 360 5.78 7.06 -15.62
N HIS A 361 6.57 8.04 -16.07
CA HIS A 361 7.74 7.86 -16.94
C HIS A 361 7.49 7.33 -18.35
N PHE A 362 6.27 7.46 -18.88
CA PHE A 362 6.02 7.25 -20.30
C PHE A 362 6.43 8.51 -21.07
N THR A 363 7.39 8.36 -22.00
CA THR A 363 8.07 9.50 -22.61
C THR A 363 7.53 9.85 -24.00
N LYS A 364 6.91 8.90 -24.69
CA LYS A 364 6.32 9.11 -26.01
C LYS A 364 4.83 8.84 -25.98
N ILE A 365 4.06 9.92 -25.83
CA ILE A 365 2.60 9.85 -25.89
C ILE A 365 2.15 10.32 -27.27
N PHE A 366 1.57 9.41 -28.05
CA PHE A 366 1.04 9.72 -29.38
C PHE A 366 -0.48 9.78 -29.38
N ARG A 367 -1.00 10.68 -30.21
CA ARG A 367 -2.41 10.90 -30.42
C ARG A 367 -2.78 11.09 -31.89
N GLY A 368 -4.05 10.90 -32.21
CA GLY A 368 -4.68 11.25 -33.50
C GLY A 368 -4.84 12.76 -33.70
N LYS A 369 -5.44 13.20 -34.80
CA LYS A 369 -5.65 14.63 -35.12
C LYS A 369 -7.06 15.13 -34.85
N GLU A 370 -8.01 14.25 -34.57
CA GLU A 370 -9.42 14.62 -34.50
C GLU A 370 -9.81 15.40 -33.23
N SER A 371 -10.92 16.14 -33.34
CA SER A 371 -11.62 16.76 -32.20
C SER A 371 -10.71 17.65 -31.32
N TRP A 372 -10.69 17.40 -30.02
CA TRP A 372 -9.90 18.12 -29.03
C TRP A 372 -8.50 17.50 -28.80
N PHE A 373 -8.13 16.42 -29.51
CA PHE A 373 -6.84 15.76 -29.32
C PHE A 373 -5.63 16.68 -29.54
N PRO A 374 -5.63 17.62 -30.52
CA PRO A 374 -4.52 18.55 -30.69
C PRO A 374 -4.27 19.47 -29.49
N LYS A 375 -5.25 19.62 -28.57
CA LYS A 375 -5.12 20.42 -27.36
C LYS A 375 -4.43 19.67 -26.21
N LEU A 376 -4.18 18.36 -26.34
CA LEU A 376 -3.55 17.56 -25.30
C LEU A 376 -2.07 17.93 -25.13
N ALA A 377 -1.75 18.57 -24.02
CA ALA A 377 -0.39 18.90 -23.64
C ALA A 377 0.42 17.63 -23.34
N GLY A 378 1.69 17.61 -23.74
CA GLY A 378 2.58 16.46 -23.53
C GLY A 378 2.40 15.32 -24.55
N THR A 379 1.68 15.55 -25.64
CA THR A 379 1.43 14.55 -26.69
C THR A 379 1.97 14.99 -28.04
N LYS A 380 2.22 14.02 -28.95
CA LYS A 380 2.61 14.26 -30.34
C LYS A 380 1.59 13.64 -31.29
N PHE A 381 1.35 14.30 -32.43
CA PHE A 381 0.57 13.69 -33.51
C PHE A 381 1.33 12.49 -34.08
N ALA A 382 0.64 11.37 -34.26
CA ALA A 382 1.12 10.30 -35.13
C ALA A 382 -0.08 9.68 -35.88
N SER A 383 0.06 9.53 -37.19
CA SER A 383 -0.95 8.84 -37.99
C SER A 383 -1.16 7.40 -37.47
N GLY A 384 -2.38 6.89 -37.58
CA GLY A 384 -2.77 5.58 -37.06
C GLY A 384 -3.26 5.54 -35.61
N HIS A 385 -3.27 6.69 -34.92
CA HIS A 385 -3.66 6.81 -33.51
C HIS A 385 -5.01 7.53 -33.31
N GLU A 386 -5.90 7.52 -34.31
CA GLU A 386 -7.19 8.22 -34.22
C GLU A 386 -8.16 7.56 -33.23
N THR A 387 -7.98 6.28 -32.94
CA THR A 387 -8.90 5.49 -32.11
C THR A 387 -8.37 5.18 -30.71
N HIS A 388 -7.11 5.51 -30.42
CA HIS A 388 -6.45 5.20 -29.15
C HIS A 388 -5.33 6.19 -28.82
N LEU A 389 -5.11 6.41 -27.52
CA LEU A 389 -3.90 7.03 -27.01
C LEU A 389 -2.82 5.97 -26.90
N HIS A 390 -1.66 6.26 -27.46
CA HIS A 390 -0.47 5.45 -27.27
C HIS A 390 0.42 6.09 -26.22
N ALA A 391 0.76 5.35 -25.16
CA ALA A 391 1.76 5.74 -24.17
C ALA A 391 2.92 4.76 -24.23
N GLY A 392 4.01 5.14 -24.88
CA GLY A 392 5.15 4.26 -25.12
C GLY A 392 6.49 4.82 -24.69
N ASP A 393 7.51 4.01 -24.96
CA ASP A 393 8.90 4.23 -24.59
C ASP A 393 9.02 4.58 -23.10
N PHE A 394 8.49 3.69 -22.26
CA PHE A 394 8.66 3.79 -20.82
C PHE A 394 10.16 3.89 -20.49
N ASP A 395 10.53 4.92 -19.74
CA ASP A 395 11.92 5.17 -19.38
C ASP A 395 12.37 4.23 -18.25
N ILE A 396 12.94 3.09 -18.65
CA ILE A 396 13.47 2.09 -17.73
C ILE A 396 14.56 2.63 -16.80
N SER A 397 15.23 3.74 -17.15
CA SER A 397 16.24 4.35 -16.28
C SER A 397 15.64 4.97 -15.02
N LYS A 398 14.31 5.17 -14.99
CA LYS A 398 13.57 5.66 -13.83
C LYS A 398 13.22 4.56 -12.83
N VAL A 399 13.48 3.30 -13.15
CA VAL A 399 13.32 2.17 -12.23
C VAL A 399 14.61 1.96 -11.44
N THR A 400 14.57 2.26 -10.15
CA THR A 400 15.71 2.02 -9.26
C THR A 400 15.77 0.54 -8.88
N VAL A 401 16.83 -0.15 -9.28
CA VAL A 401 17.03 -1.56 -8.92
C VAL A 401 17.74 -1.66 -7.57
N LYS A 402 17.11 -2.30 -6.59
CA LYS A 402 17.68 -2.59 -5.28
C LYS A 402 17.88 -4.09 -5.14
N LYS A 403 19.14 -4.52 -5.00
CA LYS A 403 19.47 -5.89 -4.62
C LYS A 403 19.52 -5.92 -3.10
N LEU A 404 18.59 -6.63 -2.48
CA LEU A 404 18.47 -6.75 -1.02
C LEU A 404 19.47 -7.74 -0.47
#